data_AF-A0A2A9GGR5-F1
#
_entry.id   AF-A0A2A9GGR5-F1
#
_cell.length_a   1.000
_cell.length_b   1.000
_cell.length_c   1.000
_cell.angle_alpha   90.00
_cell.angle_beta   90.00
_cell.angle_gamma   90.00
#
_symmetry.space_group_name_H-M   'P 1'
#
loop_
_entity.id
_entity.type
_entity.pdbx_description
1 polymer ?
#
loop_
_entity_poly.entity_id
_entity_poly.type
_entity_poly.pdbx_seq_one_letter_code
_entity_poly.pdbx_strand_id
1 'polypeptide(L)'
;MMNAVQGYDATQNQIDKGSLKPAADPTGTASMTGVMGVVLPNDPNNTDTILAAGKLAMDVDFDAATVTGKATDLGQYNETQKTYVGDLSGSLDIKGNVVNTNQIDAQATGTLSTGSETGNVDLNMTGTVYDNSGKLLAHGTMQGTLTDATGTSQLNEGAFQASE
;
A
#
# COMPACT_ATOMS: atom_id res chain seq x y z
N MET A 1 -12.83 -6.27 2.35
CA MET A 1 -11.79 -5.67 1.50
C MET A 1 -12.28 -5.16 0.14
N MET A 2 -13.50 -5.47 -0.33
CA MET A 2 -14.12 -4.75 -1.48
C MET A 2 -14.21 -3.23 -1.23
N ASN A 3 -14.28 -2.82 0.04
CA ASN A 3 -14.23 -1.42 0.49
C ASN A 3 -12.84 -0.76 0.39
N ALA A 4 -11.75 -1.53 0.33
CA ALA A 4 -10.39 -1.00 0.24
C ALA A 4 -10.09 -0.45 -1.17
N VAL A 5 -10.43 -1.24 -2.19
CA VAL A 5 -10.33 -0.84 -3.61
C VAL A 5 -11.34 0.27 -3.93
N GLN A 6 -12.60 0.16 -3.44
CA GLN A 6 -13.59 1.23 -3.61
C GLN A 6 -13.20 2.53 -2.89
N GLY A 7 -12.57 2.43 -1.71
CA GLY A 7 -12.07 3.58 -0.97
C GLY A 7 -10.96 4.30 -1.72
N TYR A 8 -10.00 3.54 -2.26
CA TYR A 8 -8.91 4.06 -3.10
C TYR A 8 -9.43 4.77 -4.34
N ASP A 9 -10.31 4.14 -5.12
CA ASP A 9 -10.86 4.73 -6.35
C ASP A 9 -11.67 6.01 -6.06
N ALA A 10 -12.43 6.03 -4.97
CA ALA A 10 -13.18 7.22 -4.56
C ALA A 10 -12.24 8.39 -4.22
N THR A 11 -11.16 8.13 -3.49
CA THR A 11 -10.12 9.12 -3.18
C THR A 11 -9.42 9.60 -4.44
N GLN A 12 -9.01 8.69 -5.32
CA GLN A 12 -8.39 9.03 -6.60
C GLN A 12 -9.29 9.94 -7.43
N ASN A 13 -10.59 9.63 -7.50
CA ASN A 13 -11.57 10.48 -8.18
C ASN A 13 -11.68 11.89 -7.57
N GLN A 14 -11.53 12.04 -6.25
CA GLN A 14 -11.52 13.36 -5.60
C GLN A 14 -10.23 14.13 -5.91
N ILE A 15 -9.09 13.45 -5.95
CA ILE A 15 -7.78 14.01 -6.34
C ILE A 15 -7.84 14.50 -7.79
N ASP A 16 -8.31 13.67 -8.72
CA ASP A 16 -8.39 13.99 -10.15
C ASP A 16 -9.35 15.17 -10.42
N LYS A 17 -10.40 15.30 -9.61
CA LYS A 17 -11.33 16.45 -9.64
C LYS A 17 -10.81 17.68 -8.89
N GLY A 18 -9.64 17.61 -8.26
CA GLY A 18 -9.06 18.68 -7.45
C GLY A 18 -9.84 19.02 -6.18
N SER A 19 -10.77 18.15 -5.77
CA SER A 19 -11.57 18.31 -4.54
C SER A 19 -10.76 17.97 -3.29
N LEU A 20 -9.76 17.10 -3.44
CA LEU A 20 -8.79 16.79 -2.40
C LEU A 20 -7.45 17.47 -2.74
N LYS A 21 -6.92 18.28 -1.81
CA LYS A 21 -5.70 19.07 -2.04
C LYS A 21 -4.55 18.50 -1.22
N PRO A 22 -3.31 18.52 -1.75
CA PRO A 22 -2.13 18.21 -0.96
C PRO A 22 -2.11 19.04 0.32
N ALA A 23 -1.73 18.42 1.44
CA ALA A 23 -1.62 19.12 2.71
C ALA A 23 -0.58 20.24 2.57
N ALA A 24 -0.96 21.46 2.96
CA ALA A 24 -0.06 22.60 2.92
C ALA A 24 0.78 22.61 4.20
N ASP A 25 2.08 22.31 4.06
CA ASP A 25 3.08 22.33 5.14
C ASP A 25 2.62 21.63 6.43
N PRO A 26 2.27 20.33 6.37
CA PRO A 26 1.96 19.55 7.56
C PRO A 26 3.15 19.54 8.53
N THR A 27 2.88 19.58 9.83
CA THR A 27 3.89 19.55 10.90
C THR A 27 3.53 18.53 11.97
N GLY A 28 4.50 18.19 12.81
CA GLY A 28 4.34 17.21 13.87
C GLY A 28 4.26 15.78 13.36
N THR A 29 3.59 14.94 14.14
CA THR A 29 3.45 13.49 13.88
C THR A 29 2.00 13.12 13.63
N ALA A 30 1.75 12.26 12.65
CA ALA A 30 0.44 11.68 12.37
C ALA A 30 0.51 10.15 12.32
N SER A 31 -0.29 9.50 13.16
CA SER A 31 -0.52 8.06 13.11
C SER A 31 -1.69 7.76 12.17
N MET A 32 -1.42 7.04 11.09
CA MET A 32 -2.38 6.77 10.03
C MET A 32 -2.65 5.27 9.92
N THR A 33 -3.91 4.92 9.66
CA THR A 33 -4.30 3.54 9.38
C THR A 33 -5.10 3.45 8.11
N GLY A 34 -5.01 2.31 7.43
CA GLY A 34 -5.74 2.07 6.21
C GLY A 34 -5.37 0.74 5.59
N VAL A 35 -5.14 0.75 4.29
CA VAL A 35 -5.03 -0.45 3.47
C VAL A 35 -3.94 -0.28 2.43
N MET A 36 -3.34 -1.41 2.06
CA MET A 36 -2.46 -1.50 0.91
C MET A 36 -2.76 -2.76 0.11
N GLY A 37 -2.45 -2.74 -1.17
CA GLY A 37 -2.58 -3.90 -2.03
C GLY A 37 -1.63 -3.87 -3.21
N VAL A 38 -1.21 -5.05 -3.67
CA VAL A 38 -0.37 -5.24 -4.85
C VAL A 38 -0.84 -6.44 -5.66
N VAL A 39 -0.94 -6.27 -6.97
CA VAL A 39 -1.24 -7.35 -7.90
C VAL A 39 -0.02 -8.26 -7.99
N LEU A 40 -0.24 -9.54 -7.67
CA LEU A 40 0.76 -10.58 -7.78
C LEU A 40 0.89 -11.01 -9.26
N PRO A 41 2.05 -11.56 -9.66
CA PRO A 41 2.23 -12.09 -11.00
C PRO A 41 1.23 -13.20 -11.28
N ASN A 42 0.63 -13.22 -12.47
CA ASN A 42 -0.27 -14.29 -12.86
C ASN A 42 0.50 -15.62 -12.92
N ASP A 43 -0.04 -16.65 -12.26
CA ASP A 43 0.40 -18.02 -12.48
C ASP A 43 0.04 -18.42 -13.92
N PRO A 44 0.97 -18.94 -14.73
CA PRO A 44 0.65 -19.38 -16.11
C PRO A 44 -0.49 -20.41 -16.18
N ASN A 45 -0.82 -21.08 -15.08
CA ASN A 45 -1.95 -22.02 -14.96
C ASN A 45 -3.22 -21.38 -14.38
N ASN A 46 -3.18 -20.11 -13.97
CA ASN A 46 -4.32 -19.37 -13.45
C ASN A 46 -4.47 -18.02 -14.15
N THR A 47 -5.57 -17.85 -14.89
CA THR A 47 -5.86 -16.60 -15.59
C THR A 47 -6.41 -15.50 -14.69
N ASP A 48 -6.73 -15.82 -13.43
CA ASP A 48 -7.25 -14.85 -12.48
C ASP A 48 -6.15 -13.91 -12.00
N THR A 49 -6.42 -12.60 -12.04
CA THR A 49 -5.56 -11.60 -11.42
C THR A 49 -5.67 -11.71 -9.90
N ILE A 50 -4.55 -11.96 -9.22
CA ILE A 50 -4.52 -12.09 -7.76
C ILE A 50 -3.97 -10.82 -7.12
N LEU A 51 -4.71 -10.26 -6.18
CA LEU A 51 -4.33 -9.11 -5.37
C LEU A 51 -3.93 -9.60 -3.97
N ALA A 52 -2.71 -9.29 -3.53
CA ALA A 52 -2.31 -9.39 -2.13
C ALA A 52 -2.60 -8.06 -1.43
N ALA A 53 -3.53 -8.04 -0.47
CA ALA A 53 -3.94 -6.83 0.22
C ALA A 53 -4.09 -7.04 1.72
N GLY A 54 -3.90 -5.99 2.50
CA GLY A 54 -3.94 -6.04 3.96
C GLY A 54 -4.11 -4.69 4.62
N LYS A 55 -4.03 -4.69 5.95
CA LYS A 55 -4.08 -3.46 6.76
C LYS A 55 -2.72 -2.78 6.75
N LEU A 56 -2.73 -1.47 6.59
CA LEU A 56 -1.56 -0.61 6.73
C LEU A 56 -1.71 0.23 8.00
N ALA A 57 -0.68 0.24 8.83
CA ALA A 57 -0.51 1.21 9.91
C ALA A 57 0.83 1.92 9.68
N MET A 58 0.84 3.25 9.68
CA MET A 58 2.04 4.03 9.46
C MET A 58 2.05 5.28 10.31
N ASP A 59 3.22 5.65 10.81
CA ASP A 59 3.50 6.90 11.49
C ASP A 59 4.33 7.79 10.56
N VAL A 60 3.81 8.99 10.32
CA VAL A 60 4.48 10.03 9.54
C VAL A 60 4.92 11.13 10.48
N ASP A 61 6.22 11.39 10.54
CA ASP A 61 6.80 12.48 11.30
C ASP A 61 7.27 13.55 10.30
N PHE A 62 6.49 14.61 10.16
CA PHE A 62 6.79 15.70 9.24
C PHE A 62 7.94 16.57 9.74
N ASP A 63 8.14 16.65 11.06
CA ASP A 63 9.22 17.44 11.66
C ASP A 63 10.58 16.74 11.51
N ALA A 64 10.61 15.42 11.67
CA ALA A 64 11.79 14.58 11.44
C ALA A 64 11.95 14.14 9.97
N ALA A 65 10.95 14.42 9.13
CA ALA A 65 10.85 13.98 7.75
C ALA A 65 10.95 12.44 7.58
N THR A 66 10.34 11.67 8.48
CA THR A 66 10.41 10.19 8.45
C THR A 66 9.04 9.54 8.28
N VAL A 67 9.03 8.36 7.69
CA VAL A 67 7.87 7.48 7.59
C VAL A 67 8.26 6.11 8.13
N THR A 68 7.48 5.58 9.06
CA THR A 68 7.63 4.21 9.55
C THR A 68 6.27 3.53 9.59
N GLY A 69 6.24 2.20 9.57
CA GLY A 69 4.96 1.50 9.66
C GLY A 69 5.07 0.00 9.47
N LYS A 70 3.90 -0.62 9.39
CA LYS A 70 3.76 -2.04 9.16
C LYS A 70 2.48 -2.36 8.40
N ALA A 71 2.57 -3.32 7.50
CA ALA A 71 1.43 -3.96 6.87
C ALA A 71 1.23 -5.38 7.41
N THR A 72 0.00 -5.68 7.83
CA THR A 72 -0.39 -6.97 8.43
C THR A 72 -1.76 -7.41 7.93
N ASP A 73 -2.23 -8.57 8.42
CA ASP A 73 -3.54 -9.15 8.06
C ASP A 73 -3.70 -9.24 6.53
N LEU A 74 -2.67 -9.77 5.88
CA LEU A 74 -2.58 -9.86 4.44
C LEU A 74 -3.41 -11.05 3.95
N GLY A 75 -4.07 -10.89 2.81
CA GLY A 75 -4.86 -11.93 2.17
C GLY A 75 -4.76 -11.85 0.65
N GLN A 76 -5.06 -12.96 -0.01
CA GLN A 76 -5.21 -13.05 -1.46
C GLN A 76 -6.67 -12.83 -1.86
N TYR A 77 -6.84 -12.07 -2.93
CA TYR A 77 -8.14 -11.76 -3.51
C TYR A 77 -8.09 -11.99 -5.02
N ASN A 78 -9.13 -12.58 -5.58
CA ASN A 78 -9.33 -12.58 -7.02
C ASN A 78 -9.87 -11.20 -7.40
N GLU A 79 -9.07 -10.43 -8.13
CA GLU A 79 -9.40 -9.06 -8.50
C GLU A 79 -10.53 -9.01 -9.54
N THR A 80 -10.62 -10.00 -10.42
CA THR A 80 -11.67 -10.07 -11.46
C THR A 80 -13.03 -10.38 -10.84
N GLN A 81 -13.10 -11.36 -9.95
CA GLN A 81 -14.33 -11.82 -9.30
C GLN A 81 -14.65 -11.02 -8.02
N LYS A 82 -13.71 -10.21 -7.54
CA LYS A 82 -13.79 -9.45 -6.28
C LYS A 82 -14.08 -10.34 -5.07
N THR A 83 -13.50 -11.52 -5.05
CA THR A 83 -13.68 -12.54 -3.98
C THR A 83 -12.39 -12.75 -3.20
N TYR A 84 -12.53 -13.14 -1.94
CA TYR A 84 -11.41 -13.56 -1.10
C TYR A 84 -11.03 -15.01 -1.42
N VAL A 85 -9.73 -15.27 -1.52
CA VAL A 85 -9.16 -16.57 -1.93
C VAL A 85 -8.53 -17.29 -0.75
N GLY A 86 -7.82 -16.56 0.12
CA GLY A 86 -7.16 -17.15 1.28
C GLY A 86 -6.26 -16.17 2.03
N ASP A 87 -5.77 -16.60 3.18
CA ASP A 87 -4.87 -15.79 4.01
C ASP A 87 -3.43 -15.83 3.49
N LEU A 88 -2.73 -14.72 3.65
CA LEU A 88 -1.28 -14.63 3.53
C LEU A 88 -0.69 -14.41 4.92
N SER A 89 0.16 -15.34 5.33
CA SER A 89 1.02 -15.12 6.47
C SER A 89 2.20 -14.23 6.10
N GLY A 90 2.74 -13.52 7.10
CA GLY A 90 3.83 -12.58 6.92
C GLY A 90 3.44 -11.14 7.25
N SER A 91 4.36 -10.22 6.99
CA SER A 91 4.16 -8.79 7.19
C SER A 91 5.18 -8.00 6.38
N LEU A 92 4.85 -6.76 6.04
CA LEU A 92 5.79 -5.83 5.42
C LEU A 92 6.10 -4.71 6.41
N ASP A 93 7.38 -4.43 6.64
CA ASP A 93 7.85 -3.29 7.39
C ASP A 93 8.01 -2.09 6.45
N ILE A 94 7.46 -0.94 6.85
CA ILE A 94 7.45 0.28 6.06
C ILE A 94 8.50 1.22 6.64
N LYS A 95 9.37 1.74 5.79
CA LYS A 95 10.39 2.72 6.19
C LYS A 95 10.73 3.67 5.05
N GLY A 96 10.75 4.97 5.34
CA GLY A 96 11.03 5.98 4.34
C GLY A 96 11.11 7.38 4.92
N ASN A 97 10.93 8.35 4.03
CA ASN A 97 11.01 9.77 4.35
C ASN A 97 9.78 10.52 3.83
N VAL A 98 9.55 11.68 4.45
CA VAL A 98 8.73 12.73 3.83
C VAL A 98 9.66 13.59 2.98
N VAL A 99 9.30 13.80 1.71
CA VAL A 99 10.01 14.70 0.80
C VAL A 99 9.07 15.82 0.35
N ASN A 100 9.62 16.96 -0.04
CA ASN A 100 8.83 18.11 -0.53
C ASN A 100 7.61 18.46 0.35
N THR A 101 7.81 18.42 1.68
CA THR A 101 6.85 18.67 2.77
C THR A 101 5.65 17.74 2.92
N ASN A 102 5.15 17.12 1.84
CA ASN A 102 3.95 16.28 1.90
C ASN A 102 4.00 15.01 1.03
N GLN A 103 5.15 14.70 0.40
CA GLN A 103 5.29 13.50 -0.40
C GLN A 103 5.91 12.38 0.43
N ILE A 104 5.40 11.16 0.26
CA ILE A 104 5.94 9.96 0.88
C ILE A 104 6.84 9.27 -0.14
N ASP A 105 8.08 8.99 0.26
CA ASP A 105 9.01 8.13 -0.45
C ASP A 105 9.53 7.08 0.54
N ALA A 106 9.02 5.84 0.43
CA ALA A 106 9.26 4.78 1.38
C ALA A 106 9.43 3.43 0.70
N GLN A 107 9.88 2.45 1.47
CA GLN A 107 9.92 1.05 1.09
C GLN A 107 9.04 0.22 2.00
N ALA A 108 8.29 -0.72 1.43
CA ALA A 108 7.64 -1.81 2.14
C ALA A 108 8.37 -3.11 1.83
N THR A 109 9.03 -3.68 2.83
CA THR A 109 9.85 -4.88 2.68
C THR A 109 9.40 -5.96 3.66
N GLY A 110 9.46 -7.23 3.26
CA GLY A 110 9.09 -8.32 4.15
C GLY A 110 8.82 -9.61 3.42
N THR A 111 7.91 -10.43 3.97
CA THR A 111 7.58 -11.73 3.39
C THR A 111 6.08 -11.91 3.25
N LEU A 112 5.70 -12.66 2.21
CA LEU A 112 4.35 -13.19 2.01
C LEU A 112 4.44 -14.71 1.90
N SER A 113 3.55 -15.43 2.57
CA SER A 113 3.50 -16.89 2.49
C SER A 113 2.08 -17.44 2.52
N THR A 114 1.81 -18.39 1.62
CA THR A 114 0.59 -19.21 1.56
C THR A 114 0.67 -20.46 2.46
N GLY A 115 1.75 -20.61 3.23
CA GLY A 115 2.06 -21.79 4.04
C GLY A 115 2.84 -22.88 3.28
N SER A 116 2.59 -23.05 1.97
CA SER A 116 3.39 -23.95 1.11
C SER A 116 4.55 -23.23 0.42
N GLU A 117 4.36 -21.94 0.12
CA GLU A 117 5.33 -21.10 -0.58
C GLU A 117 5.59 -19.84 0.22
N THR A 118 6.80 -19.29 0.13
CA THR A 118 7.20 -18.03 0.76
C THR A 118 7.99 -17.21 -0.26
N GLY A 119 7.62 -15.94 -0.39
CA GLY A 119 8.34 -14.97 -1.21
C GLY A 119 8.72 -13.73 -0.40
N ASN A 120 9.89 -13.19 -0.69
CA ASN A 120 10.35 -11.91 -0.18
C ASN A 120 9.79 -10.80 -1.06
N VAL A 121 9.20 -9.79 -0.43
CA VAL A 121 8.62 -8.62 -1.08
C VAL A 121 9.51 -7.42 -0.81
N ASP A 122 9.76 -6.65 -1.86
CA ASP A 122 10.44 -5.35 -1.81
C ASP A 122 9.70 -4.38 -2.73
N LEU A 123 8.99 -3.43 -2.14
CA LEU A 123 8.14 -2.46 -2.83
C LEU A 123 8.61 -1.05 -2.51
N ASN A 124 8.83 -0.23 -3.54
CA ASN A 124 8.87 1.21 -3.40
C ASN A 124 7.44 1.74 -3.28
N MET A 125 7.22 2.62 -2.30
CA MET A 125 5.96 3.30 -2.03
C MET A 125 6.15 4.79 -2.32
N THR A 126 5.34 5.33 -3.22
CA THR A 126 5.36 6.77 -3.54
C THR A 126 3.95 7.32 -3.43
N GLY A 127 3.78 8.38 -2.65
CA GLY A 127 2.46 8.96 -2.43
C GLY A 127 2.50 10.43 -2.03
N THR A 128 1.33 10.99 -1.82
CA THR A 128 1.14 12.36 -1.33
C THR A 128 0.21 12.33 -0.13
N VAL A 129 0.48 13.20 0.84
CA VAL A 129 -0.38 13.49 1.96
C VAL A 129 -1.30 14.65 1.59
N TYR A 130 -2.59 14.44 1.77
CA TYR A 130 -3.66 15.37 1.46
C TYR A 130 -4.34 15.85 2.73
N ASP A 131 -4.86 17.08 2.68
CA ASP A 131 -5.82 17.58 3.67
C ASP A 131 -7.22 17.09 3.28
N ASN A 132 -7.76 16.21 4.12
CA ASN A 132 -9.11 15.71 4.03
C ASN A 132 -9.96 16.25 5.18
N SER A 133 -10.44 17.48 5.03
CA SER A 133 -11.32 18.14 6.01
C SER A 133 -10.69 18.29 7.40
N GLY A 134 -9.42 18.67 7.46
CA GLY A 134 -8.66 18.88 8.70
C GLY A 134 -8.01 17.62 9.26
N LYS A 135 -8.10 16.49 8.54
CA LYS A 135 -7.36 15.26 8.82
C LYS A 135 -6.42 14.94 7.68
N LEU A 136 -5.31 14.27 7.98
CA LEU A 136 -4.37 13.85 6.96
C LEU A 136 -4.78 12.53 6.31
N LEU A 137 -4.62 12.47 4.99
CA LEU A 137 -4.83 11.27 4.16
C LEU A 137 -3.60 11.05 3.28
N ALA A 138 -2.87 9.95 3.50
CA ALA A 138 -1.84 9.48 2.59
C ALA A 138 -2.47 8.62 1.48
N HIS A 139 -2.13 8.90 0.23
CA HIS A 139 -2.60 8.15 -0.95
C HIS A 139 -1.47 8.03 -1.97
N GLY A 140 -1.28 6.84 -2.52
CA GLY A 140 -0.18 6.62 -3.47
C GLY A 140 -0.13 5.23 -4.08
N THR A 141 0.92 5.02 -4.88
CA THR A 141 1.18 3.78 -5.61
C THR A 141 2.36 3.03 -5.01
N MET A 142 2.47 1.75 -5.36
CA MET A 142 3.58 0.90 -4.99
C MET A 142 4.02 0.04 -6.16
N GLN A 143 5.32 -0.16 -6.29
CA GLN A 143 5.91 -1.02 -7.31
C GLN A 143 7.23 -1.61 -6.83
N GLY A 144 7.57 -2.80 -7.30
CA GLY A 144 8.81 -3.45 -6.91
C GLY A 144 8.84 -4.90 -7.31
N THR A 145 9.22 -5.79 -6.39
CA THR A 145 9.46 -7.20 -6.71
C THR A 145 8.94 -8.17 -5.66
N LEU A 146 8.63 -9.37 -6.13
CA LEU A 146 8.47 -10.58 -5.33
C LEU A 146 9.56 -11.56 -5.75
N THR A 147 10.35 -12.05 -4.80
CA THR A 147 11.36 -13.08 -5.03
C THR A 147 11.04 -14.33 -4.23
N ASP A 148 10.82 -15.44 -4.90
CA ASP A 148 10.55 -16.75 -4.30
C ASP A 148 11.51 -17.82 -4.86
N ALA A 149 11.20 -19.10 -4.63
CA ALA A 149 12.02 -20.21 -5.11
C ALA A 149 12.05 -20.37 -6.64
N THR A 150 11.07 -19.80 -7.35
CA THR A 150 10.94 -19.86 -8.81
C THR A 150 11.66 -18.70 -9.51
N GLY A 151 11.94 -17.62 -8.78
CA GLY A 151 12.72 -16.48 -9.27
C GLY A 151 12.18 -15.14 -8.75
N THR A 152 12.54 -14.07 -9.45
CA THR A 152 12.08 -12.71 -9.15
C THR A 152 11.06 -12.26 -10.19
N SER A 153 9.91 -11.82 -9.73
CA SER A 153 8.84 -11.24 -10.54
C SER A 153 8.66 -9.76 -10.23
N GLN A 154 8.33 -8.97 -11.26
CA GLN A 154 8.01 -7.56 -11.09
C GLN A 154 6.56 -7.40 -10.61
N LEU A 155 6.37 -6.49 -9.67
CA LEU A 155 5.08 -6.06 -9.15
C LEU A 155 4.88 -4.61 -9.59
N ASN A 156 4.09 -4.38 -10.63
CA ASN A 156 3.96 -3.06 -11.26
C ASN A 156 2.67 -2.32 -10.88
N GLU A 157 1.74 -3.02 -10.21
CA GLU A 157 0.41 -2.51 -9.92
C GLU A 157 0.14 -2.66 -8.43
N GLY A 158 0.43 -1.61 -7.68
CA GLY A 158 0.16 -1.54 -6.25
C GLY A 158 -0.32 -0.16 -5.84
N ALA A 159 -1.09 -0.13 -4.76
CA ALA A 159 -1.74 1.06 -4.24
C ALA A 159 -1.83 1.01 -2.71
N PHE A 160 -1.77 2.18 -2.07
CA PHE A 160 -2.02 2.33 -0.65
C PHE A 160 -2.83 3.58 -0.35
N GLN A 161 -3.58 3.51 0.76
CA GLN A 161 -4.28 4.63 1.33
C GLN A 161 -4.32 4.49 2.85
N ALA A 162 -4.00 5.55 3.59
CA ALA A 162 -4.09 5.59 5.05
C ALA A 162 -4.51 6.97 5.55
N SER A 163 -5.31 7.02 6.61
CA SER A 163 -5.80 8.27 7.20
C SER A 163 -5.59 8.31 8.71
N GLU A 164 -5.47 9.52 9.24
CA GLU A 164 -5.45 9.83 10.68
C GLU A 164 -6.79 9.58 11.40
#